data_AF-A0A3A5V031-F1
#
_entry.id   AF-A0A3A5V031-F1
#
_cell.length_a   1.000
_cell.length_b   1.000
_cell.length_c   1.000
_cell.angle_alpha   90.00
_cell.angle_beta   90.00
_cell.angle_gamma   90.00
#
_symmetry.space_group_name_H-M   'P 1'
#
loop_
_entity.id
_entity.type
_entity.pdbx_description
1 polymer ?
#
loop_
_entity_poly.entity_id
_entity_poly.type
_entity_poly.pdbx_seq_one_letter_code
_entity_poly.pdbx_strand_id
1 'polypeptide(L)'
;MSWFRWAFDKKGVAPTVNLWKDPSETWQNVLLVGLSMMVSVKVLVWTGSDAYTPEPTGMILTLAGSLVTLNAIYVGLITVGPLAKSDEEE
;
A
#
# COMPACT_ATOMS: atom_id res chain seq x y z
N MET A 1 -7.80 -21.56 -2.50
CA MET A 1 -8.02 -20.79 -3.74
C MET A 1 -9.46 -20.75 -4.25
N SER A 2 -10.41 -21.58 -3.75
CA SER A 2 -11.80 -21.57 -4.27
C SER A 2 -12.65 -20.36 -3.83
N TRP A 3 -12.43 -19.86 -2.61
CA TRP A 3 -13.25 -18.76 -2.04
C TRP A 3 -13.06 -17.41 -2.74
N PHE A 4 -11.82 -17.05 -3.08
CA PHE A 4 -11.51 -15.79 -3.77
C PHE A 4 -12.20 -15.67 -5.14
N ARG A 5 -12.35 -16.79 -5.84
CA ARG A 5 -12.96 -16.83 -7.17
C ARG A 5 -14.49 -16.67 -7.12
N TRP A 6 -15.10 -17.07 -6.01
CA TRP A 6 -16.54 -16.90 -5.76
C TRP A 6 -16.89 -15.48 -5.29
N ALA A 7 -16.02 -14.85 -4.50
CA ALA A 7 -16.28 -13.51 -3.96
C ALA A 7 -16.10 -12.36 -4.99
N PHE A 8 -15.24 -12.55 -6.00
CA PHE A 8 -14.82 -11.44 -6.88
C PHE A 8 -15.19 -11.59 -8.36
N ASP A 9 -15.80 -12.72 -8.77
CA ASP A 9 -16.32 -12.98 -10.13
C ASP A 9 -15.47 -12.43 -11.31
N LYS A 10 -14.14 -12.43 -11.14
CA LYS A 10 -13.19 -11.89 -12.10
C LYS A 10 -12.05 -12.90 -12.28
N LYS A 11 -11.81 -13.30 -13.53
CA LYS A 11 -10.63 -14.09 -13.91
C LYS A 11 -9.41 -13.18 -13.94
N GLY A 12 -8.66 -13.14 -12.84
CA GLY A 12 -7.38 -12.43 -12.73
C GLY A 12 -6.93 -12.27 -11.28
N VAL A 13 -5.63 -12.25 -11.02
CA VAL A 13 -5.06 -11.87 -9.72
C VAL A 13 -5.37 -10.39 -9.52
N ALA A 14 -6.45 -10.08 -8.79
CA ALA A 14 -6.92 -8.77 -8.37
C ALA A 14 -6.68 -7.59 -9.35
N PRO A 15 -7.71 -7.07 -10.05
CA PRO A 15 -7.56 -5.92 -10.95
C PRO A 15 -7.47 -4.59 -10.18
N THR A 16 -6.92 -4.57 -8.96
CA THR A 16 -6.73 -3.35 -8.17
C THR A 16 -5.75 -2.40 -8.85
N VAL A 17 -4.77 -2.92 -9.59
CA VAL A 17 -3.84 -2.09 -10.38
C VAL A 17 -4.51 -1.49 -11.61
N ASN A 18 -5.46 -2.20 -12.24
CA ASN A 18 -6.17 -1.71 -13.43
C ASN A 18 -7.22 -0.61 -13.10
N LEU A 19 -7.50 -0.37 -11.82
CA LEU A 19 -8.29 0.76 -11.33
C LEU A 19 -7.45 2.04 -11.15
N TRP A 20 -6.13 1.91 -11.16
CA TRP A 20 -5.22 3.05 -11.04
C TRP A 20 -4.94 3.58 -12.43
N LYS A 21 -5.21 4.87 -12.64
CA LYS A 21 -5.11 5.52 -13.95
C LYS A 21 -3.68 5.48 -14.50
N ASP A 22 -2.71 5.77 -13.63
CA ASP A 22 -1.27 5.79 -13.95
C ASP A 22 -0.49 5.12 -12.81
N PRO A 23 -0.47 3.77 -12.77
CA PRO A 23 0.08 3.04 -11.64
C PRO A 23 1.60 3.21 -11.51
N SER A 24 2.31 3.59 -12.58
CA SER A 24 3.77 3.82 -12.62
C SER A 24 4.23 5.09 -11.90
N GLU A 25 3.45 6.18 -11.91
CA GLU A 25 3.75 7.38 -11.11
C GLU A 25 3.11 7.31 -9.72
N THR A 26 1.91 6.73 -9.64
CA THR A 26 1.11 6.78 -8.41
C THR A 26 1.70 5.91 -7.29
N TRP A 27 2.40 4.81 -7.61
CA TRP A 27 2.98 3.93 -6.56
C TRP A 27 4.04 4.65 -5.72
N GLN A 28 4.85 5.53 -6.32
CA GLN A 28 5.86 6.31 -5.59
C GLN A 28 5.20 7.28 -4.60
N ASN A 29 4.13 7.96 -5.04
CA ASN A 29 3.37 8.87 -4.20
C ASN A 29 2.72 8.13 -3.02
N VAL A 30 2.12 6.96 -3.27
CA VAL A 30 1.51 6.16 -2.20
C VAL A 30 2.55 5.59 -1.24
N LEU A 31 3.73 5.21 -1.73
CA LEU A 31 4.84 4.79 -0.88
C LEU A 31 5.32 5.95 0.01
N LEU A 32 5.47 7.15 -0.55
CA LEU A 32 5.79 8.37 0.21
C LEU A 32 4.74 8.68 1.27
N VAL A 33 3.45 8.52 0.97
CA VAL A 33 2.37 8.70 1.94
C VAL A 33 2.47 7.67 3.08
N GLY A 34 2.66 6.39 2.77
CA GLY A 34 2.82 5.33 3.77
C GLY A 34 4.01 5.58 4.70
N LEU A 35 5.13 6.03 4.14
CA LEU A 35 6.35 6.35 4.87
C LEU A 35 6.21 7.63 5.72
N SER A 36 5.54 8.66 5.18
CA SER A 36 5.17 9.87 5.92
C SER A 36 4.29 9.55 7.13
N MET A 37 3.35 8.61 6.99
CA MET A 37 2.51 8.13 8.08
C MET A 37 3.35 7.51 9.22
N MET A 38 4.34 6.69 8.89
CA MET A 38 5.26 6.11 9.87
C MET A 38 6.16 7.16 10.55
N VAL A 39 6.69 8.11 9.77
CA VAL A 39 7.47 9.23 10.32
C VAL A 39 6.62 10.08 11.25
N SER A 40 5.33 10.28 10.93
CA SER A 40 4.40 11.03 11.76
C SER A 40 4.22 10.38 13.14
N VAL A 41 4.14 9.04 13.22
CA VAL A 41 4.13 8.33 14.51
C VAL A 41 5.40 8.61 15.31
N LYS A 42 6.57 8.53 14.67
CA LYS A 42 7.86 8.80 15.31
C LYS A 42 7.96 10.24 15.82
N VAL A 43 7.50 11.21 15.03
CA VAL A 43 7.46 12.63 15.42
C VAL A 43 6.55 12.81 16.63
N LEU A 44 5.36 12.21 16.63
CA LEU A 44 4.40 12.31 17.73
C LEU A 44 4.97 11.84 19.08
N VAL A 45 5.68 10.70 19.05
CA VAL A 45 6.38 10.14 20.22
C VAL A 45 7.53 11.06 20.64
N TRP A 46 8.30 11.58 19.68
CA TRP A 46 9.45 12.45 19.97
C TRP A 46 9.04 13.82 20.55
N THR A 47 7.93 14.38 20.10
CA THR A 47 7.38 15.65 20.61
C THR A 47 6.65 15.49 21.94
N GLY A 48 6.57 14.27 22.50
CA GLY A 48 5.87 13.98 23.75
C GLY A 48 4.36 14.24 23.68
N SER A 49 3.81 14.30 22.46
CA SER A 49 2.38 14.57 22.23
C SER A 49 1.50 13.34 22.46
N ASP A 50 2.11 12.21 22.86
CA ASP A 50 1.45 11.00 23.34
C ASP A 50 0.41 11.29 24.44
N ALA A 51 0.60 12.35 25.23
CA ALA A 51 -0.36 12.77 26.25
C ALA A 51 -1.71 13.27 25.69
N TYR A 52 -1.75 13.69 24.42
CA TYR A 52 -2.97 14.21 23.75
C TYR A 52 -3.61 13.19 22.82
N THR A 53 -2.95 12.07 22.54
CA THR A 53 -3.44 11.03 21.63
C THR A 53 -3.72 9.74 22.37
N PRO A 54 -4.85 9.06 22.11
CA PRO A 54 -5.11 7.75 22.71
C PRO A 54 -3.96 6.77 22.48
N GLU A 55 -3.60 5.96 23.48
CA GLU A 55 -2.59 4.89 23.40
C GLU A 55 -2.61 4.07 22.09
N PRO A 56 -3.77 3.64 21.54
CA PRO A 56 -3.77 2.83 20.31
C PRO A 56 -3.48 3.62 19.03
N THR A 57 -3.38 4.95 19.07
CA THR A 57 -3.22 5.79 17.87
C THR A 57 -1.95 5.45 17.12
N GLY A 58 -0.82 5.32 17.84
CA GLY A 58 0.45 4.92 17.23
C GLY A 58 0.37 3.53 16.58
N MET A 59 -0.33 2.59 17.21
CA MET A 59 -0.52 1.23 16.68
C MET A 59 -1.36 1.22 15.40
N ILE A 60 -2.51 1.92 15.41
CA ILE A 60 -3.40 2.01 14.25
C ILE A 60 -2.71 2.74 13.09
N LEU A 61 -2.00 3.83 13.36
CA LEU A 61 -1.32 4.61 12.33
C LEU A 61 -0.15 3.83 11.73
N THR A 62 0.59 3.07 12.55
CA THR A 62 1.66 2.18 12.07
C THR A 62 1.10 1.04 11.22
N LEU A 63 -0.03 0.44 11.63
CA LEU A 63 -0.71 -0.60 10.86
C LEU A 63 -1.18 -0.07 9.50
N ALA A 64 -1.85 1.09 9.49
CA ALA A 64 -2.31 1.75 8.28
C ALA A 64 -1.12 2.10 7.36
N GLY A 65 -0.07 2.72 7.90
CA GLY A 65 1.15 3.04 7.14
C GLY A 65 1.83 1.80 6.55
N SER A 66 1.85 0.68 7.29
CA SER A 66 2.39 -0.59 6.80
C SER A 66 1.55 -1.18 5.66
N LEU A 67 0.22 -1.15 5.78
CA LEU A 67 -0.72 -1.57 4.73
C LEU A 67 -0.55 -0.76 3.45
N VAL A 68 -0.44 0.56 3.57
CA VAL A 68 -0.23 1.48 2.44
C VAL A 68 1.13 1.20 1.79
N THR A 69 2.18 1.06 2.58
CA THR A 69 3.54 0.78 2.09
C THR A 69 3.60 -0.56 1.35
N LEU A 70 3.02 -1.61 1.91
CA LEU A 70 2.96 -2.94 1.27
C LEU A 70 2.17 -2.91 -0.04
N ASN A 71 1.04 -2.18 -0.09
CA ASN A 71 0.30 -1.98 -1.34
C ASN A 71 1.14 -1.22 -2.37
N ALA A 72 1.83 -0.15 -1.97
CA ALA A 72 2.67 0.62 -2.87
C ALA A 72 3.83 -0.20 -3.44
N ILE A 73 4.50 -1.01 -2.60
CA ILE A 73 5.55 -1.94 -3.02
C ILE A 73 4.98 -2.97 -4.00
N TYR A 74 3.82 -3.54 -3.72
CA TYR A 74 3.17 -4.51 -4.61
C TYR A 74 2.86 -3.91 -5.98
N VAL A 75 2.29 -2.70 -6.03
CA VAL A 75 2.03 -1.99 -7.29
C VAL A 75 3.35 -1.64 -7.99
N GLY A 76 4.37 -1.20 -7.27
CA GLY A 76 5.72 -0.93 -7.81
C GLY A 76 6.35 -2.18 -8.44
N LEU A 77 6.23 -3.34 -7.80
CA LEU A 77 6.72 -4.61 -8.33
C LEU A 77 6.00 -5.06 -9.60
N ILE A 78 4.70 -4.74 -9.73
CA ILE A 78 3.89 -5.04 -10.92
C ILE A 78 4.13 -4.05 -12.06
N THR A 79 4.50 -2.80 -11.76
CA THR A 79 4.63 -1.73 -12.76
C THR A 79 6.05 -1.56 -13.28
N VAL A 80 7.05 -1.69 -12.41
CA VAL A 80 8.47 -1.41 -12.71
C VAL A 80 9.39 -2.59 -12.35
N GLY A 81 8.94 -3.45 -11.43
CA GLY A 81 9.73 -4.59 -10.96
C GLY A 81 9.73 -5.81 -11.91
N PRO A 82 10.46 -6.87 -11.57
CA PRO A 82 10.58 -8.10 -12.38
C PRO A 82 9.26 -8.90 -12.52
N LEU A 83 8.18 -8.44 -11.88
CA LEU A 83 6.81 -8.97 -12.02
C LEU A 83 5.97 -8.15 -13.00
N ALA A 84 6.51 -7.06 -13.55
CA ALA A 84 5.91 -6.40 -14.71
C ALA A 84 5.82 -7.44 -15.82
N LYS A 85 4.60 -7.67 -16.30
CA LYS A 85 4.36 -8.58 -17.42
C LYS A 85 5.30 -8.16 -18.55
N SER A 86 6.29 -9.00 -18.84
CA SER A 86 6.95 -9.01 -20.13
C SER A 86 5.87 -9.30 -21.15
N ASP A 87 5.64 -8.35 -22.06
CA ASP A 87 4.81 -8.50 -23.25
C ASP A 87 5.43 -9.58 -24.17
N GLU A 88 5.31 -10.85 -23.77
CA GLU A 88 5.76 -12.01 -24.55
C GLU A 88 4.59 -12.97 -24.86
N GLU A 89 3.35 -12.44 -24.84
CA GLU A 89 2.16 -13.09 -25.40
C GLU A 89 1.30 -12.07 -26.16
N GLU A 90 1.81 -11.56 -27.30
CA GLU A 90 0.99 -11.27 -28.49
C GLU A 90 1.59 -11.97 -29.71
#